data_AF-A0AAU3RVP6-F1
#
_entry.id   AF-A0AAU3RVP6-F1
#
_cell.length_a   1.000
_cell.length_b   1.000
_cell.length_c   1.000
_cell.angle_alpha   90.00
_cell.angle_beta   90.00
_cell.angle_gamma   90.00
#
_symmetry.space_group_name_H-M   'P 1'
#
loop_
_entity.id
_entity.type
_entity.pdbx_description
1 polymer ?
#
loop_
_entity_poly.entity_id
_entity_poly.type
_entity_poly.pdbx_seq_one_letter_code
_entity_poly.pdbx_strand_id
1 'polypeptide(L)'
;MIFLWIVVTVLSLLVSICLMALVDQYQTLQLIRGRLELDDAPAPVVIPGDRVLAPSAIGLPAELDHREHLVVLFLSTTCATCRALAKKLGGRPPDNLWVVLVEGDAERAADWFAAAGLPRTRATVDLDGRISDAFGLDVTPAAFVYRRGEVLLGQTIPSFRQLDSLLSSDAVPPSLLP
;
A
#
# COMPACT_ATOMS: atom_id res chain seq x y z
N MET A 1 -7.18 37.09 -48.87
CA MET A 1 -7.86 35.84 -48.44
C MET A 1 -6.93 34.62 -48.52
N ILE A 2 -6.25 34.35 -49.64
CA ILE A 2 -5.35 33.19 -49.80
C ILE A 2 -4.24 33.13 -48.72
N PHE A 3 -3.60 34.27 -48.42
CA PHE A 3 -2.55 34.33 -47.39
C PHE A 3 -3.03 33.89 -46.00
N LEU A 4 -4.24 34.31 -45.60
CA LEU A 4 -4.83 33.91 -44.31
C LEU A 4 -5.01 32.39 -44.24
N TRP A 5 -5.49 31.77 -45.31
CA TRP A 5 -5.65 30.31 -45.40
C TRP A 5 -4.31 29.58 -45.30
N ILE A 6 -3.25 30.12 -45.92
CA ILE A 6 -1.91 29.53 -45.81
C ILE A 6 -1.44 29.56 -44.35
N VAL A 7 -1.59 30.70 -43.66
CA VAL A 7 -1.20 30.82 -42.24
C VAL A 7 -1.99 29.86 -41.36
N VAL A 8 -3.30 29.77 -41.54
CA VAL A 8 -4.16 28.85 -40.76
C VAL A 8 -3.76 27.39 -40.99
N THR A 9 -3.50 27.00 -42.24
CA THR A 9 -3.06 25.64 -42.57
C THR A 9 -1.71 25.30 -41.93
N VAL A 10 -0.74 26.22 -42.00
CA VAL A 10 0.57 26.02 -41.36
C VAL A 10 0.44 25.91 -39.85
N LEU A 11 -0.37 26.77 -39.23
CA LEU A 11 -0.57 26.76 -37.79
C LEU A 11 -1.29 25.49 -37.32
N SER A 12 -2.28 25.02 -38.07
CA SER A 12 -2.99 23.76 -37.80
C SER A 12 -2.07 22.55 -37.93
N LEU A 13 -1.20 22.52 -38.94
CA LEU A 13 -0.19 21.48 -39.10
C LEU A 13 0.77 21.46 -37.91
N LEU A 14 1.25 22.64 -37.49
CA LEU A 14 2.18 22.78 -36.36
C LEU A 14 1.55 22.33 -35.04
N VAL A 15 0.31 22.70 -34.76
CA VAL A 15 -0.43 22.25 -33.57
C VAL A 15 -0.61 20.72 -33.60
N SER A 16 -0.91 20.14 -34.76
CA SER A 16 -1.07 18.68 -34.90
C SER A 16 0.23 17.94 -34.59
N ILE A 17 1.37 18.46 -35.06
CA ILE A 17 2.70 17.91 -34.75
C ILE A 17 2.98 18.01 -33.24
N CYS A 18 2.68 19.14 -32.61
CA CYS A 18 2.85 19.31 -31.17
C CYS A 18 1.99 18.33 -30.36
N LEU A 19 0.73 18.10 -30.75
CA LEU A 19 -0.14 17.13 -30.10
C LEU A 19 0.39 15.70 -30.24
N MET A 20 0.88 15.34 -31.43
CA MET A 20 1.45 14.02 -31.67
C MET A 20 2.72 13.79 -30.83
N ALA A 21 3.58 14.81 -30.70
CA ALA A 21 4.75 14.75 -29.83
C ALA A 21 4.38 14.60 -28.33
N LEU A 22 3.31 15.28 -27.88
CA LEU A 22 2.82 15.10 -26.50
C LEU A 22 2.33 13.66 -26.27
N VAL A 23 1.58 13.09 -27.21
CA VAL A 23 1.12 11.70 -27.11
C VAL A 23 2.28 10.71 -26.99
N ASP A 24 3.34 10.90 -27.80
CA ASP A 24 4.54 10.05 -27.75
C ASP A 24 5.28 10.16 -26.41
N GLN A 25 5.38 11.38 -25.85
CA GLN A 25 5.92 11.59 -24.50
C GLN A 25 5.10 10.88 -23.43
N TYR A 26 3.76 10.94 -23.51
CA TYR A 26 2.88 10.23 -22.56
C TYR A 26 3.03 8.71 -22.67
N GLN A 27 3.12 8.16 -23.89
CA GLN A 27 3.34 6.73 -24.09
C GLN A 27 4.70 6.29 -23.55
N THR A 28 5.75 7.09 -23.78
CA THR A 28 7.08 6.82 -23.25
C THR A 28 7.08 6.83 -21.72
N LEU A 29 6.38 7.77 -21.08
CA LEU A 29 6.23 7.78 -19.62
C LEU A 29 5.50 6.56 -19.08
N GLN A 30 4.48 6.06 -19.79
CA GLN A 30 3.80 4.82 -19.38
C GLN A 30 4.72 3.60 -19.53
N LEU A 31 5.50 3.52 -20.60
CA LEU A 31 6.48 2.45 -20.79
C LEU A 31 7.58 2.49 -19.73
N ILE A 32 8.05 3.67 -19.34
CA ILE A 32 9.02 3.85 -18.25
C ILE A 32 8.40 3.41 -16.92
N ARG A 33 7.16 3.80 -16.62
CA ARG A 33 6.47 3.35 -15.40
C ARG A 33 6.29 1.84 -15.35
N GLY A 34 5.87 1.23 -16.45
CA GLY A 34 5.75 -0.23 -16.55
C GLY A 34 7.09 -0.96 -16.42
N ARG A 35 8.18 -0.41 -16.99
CA ARG A 35 9.52 -1.01 -16.89
C ARG A 35 10.18 -0.83 -15.52
N LEU A 36 9.89 0.27 -14.82
CA LEU A 36 10.38 0.50 -13.47
C LEU A 36 9.49 -0.10 -12.38
N GLU A 37 8.45 -0.88 -12.76
CA GLU A 37 7.45 -1.41 -11.82
C GLU A 37 6.83 -0.31 -10.94
N LEU A 38 6.75 0.92 -11.49
CA LEU A 38 6.03 2.05 -10.89
C LEU A 38 4.53 1.99 -11.18
N ASP A 39 4.04 0.87 -11.72
CA ASP A 39 2.62 0.59 -11.66
C ASP A 39 2.26 0.48 -10.19
N ASP A 40 1.40 1.38 -9.72
CA ASP A 40 0.78 1.32 -8.38
C ASP A 40 -0.07 0.04 -8.21
N ALA A 41 0.12 -1.01 -9.00
CA ALA A 41 -0.54 -2.29 -8.81
C ALA A 41 -0.02 -2.95 -7.53
N PRO A 42 -0.91 -3.49 -6.68
CA PRO A 42 -0.48 -4.18 -5.48
C PRO A 42 0.22 -5.48 -5.91
N ALA A 43 1.47 -5.65 -5.49
CA ALA A 43 2.23 -6.86 -5.74
C ALA A 43 1.89 -7.89 -4.64
N PRO A 44 1.59 -9.15 -4.99
CA PRO A 44 1.32 -10.17 -3.99
C PRO A 44 2.59 -10.44 -3.16
N VAL A 45 2.42 -10.54 -1.84
CA VAL A 45 3.47 -10.94 -0.92
C VAL A 45 3.30 -12.43 -0.65
N VAL A 46 4.38 -13.20 -0.83
CA VAL A 46 4.35 -14.65 -0.64
C VAL A 46 4.14 -14.95 0.84
N ILE A 47 3.07 -15.65 1.17
CA ILE A 47 2.80 -16.13 2.52
C ILE A 47 3.54 -17.46 2.70
N PRO A 48 4.43 -17.60 3.70
CA PRO A 48 5.08 -18.87 3.99
C PRO A 48 4.03 -19.94 4.37
N GLY A 49 3.80 -20.92 3.49
CA GLY A 49 2.76 -21.94 3.68
C GLY A 49 3.01 -22.96 4.78
N ASP A 50 4.24 -23.06 5.29
CA ASP A 50 4.66 -24.10 6.24
C ASP A 50 4.52 -23.68 7.72
N ARG A 51 4.03 -22.47 8.01
CA ARG A 51 3.96 -21.93 9.38
C ARG A 51 2.57 -21.41 9.71
N VAL A 52 2.15 -21.66 10.95
CA VAL A 52 0.97 -21.02 11.54
C VAL A 52 1.29 -19.55 11.78
N LEU A 53 0.71 -18.67 10.95
CA LEU A 53 0.92 -17.22 11.00
C LEU A 53 -0.21 -16.51 11.74
N ALA A 54 -0.81 -17.14 12.75
CA ALA A 54 -1.82 -16.48 13.57
C ALA A 54 -1.24 -15.22 14.23
N PRO A 55 -2.02 -14.12 14.36
CA PRO A 55 -1.54 -12.87 14.94
C PRO A 55 -0.82 -13.06 16.29
N SER A 56 -1.35 -13.87 17.20
CA SER A 56 -0.68 -14.17 18.48
C SER A 56 0.63 -14.93 18.33
N ALA A 57 0.73 -15.87 17.38
CA ALA A 57 1.91 -16.69 17.15
C ALA A 57 3.13 -15.88 16.68
N ILE A 58 2.88 -14.75 16.02
CA ILE A 58 3.91 -13.82 15.54
C ILE A 58 4.17 -12.66 16.51
N GLY A 59 3.44 -12.58 17.63
CA GLY A 59 3.64 -11.57 18.67
C GLY A 59 2.70 -10.35 18.62
N LEU A 60 1.62 -10.41 17.84
CA LEU A 60 0.52 -9.46 17.94
C LEU A 60 -0.45 -9.85 19.08
N PRO A 61 -1.34 -8.94 19.52
CA PRO A 61 -2.29 -9.25 20.59
C PRO A 61 -3.22 -10.42 20.23
N ALA A 62 -3.45 -11.33 21.19
CA ALA A 62 -4.29 -12.52 21.00
C ALA A 62 -5.76 -12.21 20.67
N GLU A 63 -6.24 -11.03 21.02
CA GLU A 63 -7.59 -10.55 20.67
C GLU A 63 -7.82 -10.46 19.15
N LEU A 64 -6.74 -10.39 18.36
CA LEU A 64 -6.78 -10.31 16.91
C LEU A 64 -7.09 -11.65 16.24
N ASP A 65 -6.79 -12.77 16.90
CA ASP A 65 -6.98 -14.12 16.36
C ASP A 65 -8.46 -14.44 16.10
N HIS A 66 -9.37 -13.81 16.84
CA HIS A 66 -10.81 -14.07 16.75
C HIS A 66 -11.55 -13.12 15.81
N ARG A 67 -10.86 -12.17 15.17
CA ARG A 67 -11.49 -11.22 14.26
C ARG A 67 -11.93 -11.91 12.97
N GLU A 68 -13.18 -11.68 12.56
CA GLU A 68 -13.69 -12.22 11.29
C GLU A 68 -13.01 -11.61 10.07
N HIS A 69 -12.64 -10.34 10.17
CA HIS A 69 -11.88 -9.62 9.15
C HIS A 69 -10.90 -8.69 9.85
N LEU A 70 -9.61 -8.86 9.55
CA LEU A 70 -8.54 -8.05 10.10
C LEU A 70 -7.51 -7.76 9.01
N VAL A 71 -7.10 -6.52 8.89
CA VAL A 71 -6.02 -6.07 8.03
C VAL A 71 -4.85 -5.68 8.93
N VAL A 72 -3.72 -6.34 8.76
CA VAL A 72 -2.47 -5.99 9.43
C VAL A 72 -1.61 -5.23 8.43
N LEU A 73 -1.38 -3.95 8.68
CA LEU A 73 -0.64 -3.04 7.81
C LEU A 73 0.78 -2.82 8.35
N PHE A 74 1.77 -3.24 7.58
CA PHE A 74 3.18 -3.06 7.85
C PHE A 74 3.69 -1.76 7.24
N LEU A 75 4.29 -0.91 8.07
CA LEU A 75 4.82 0.39 7.71
C LEU A 75 6.28 0.52 8.16
N SER A 76 7.04 1.40 7.52
CA SER A 76 8.41 1.76 7.94
C SER A 76 8.55 3.27 8.07
N THR A 77 9.41 3.73 8.98
CA THR A 77 9.67 5.16 9.23
C THR A 77 10.42 5.85 8.08
N THR A 78 11.20 5.08 7.33
CA THR A 78 12.02 5.54 6.19
C THR A 78 11.22 5.64 4.89
N CYS A 79 10.05 5.01 4.83
CA CYS A 79 9.20 5.00 3.65
C CYS A 79 8.25 6.21 3.59
N ALA A 80 8.38 7.04 2.56
CA ALA A 80 7.54 8.22 2.35
C ALA A 80 6.05 7.84 2.15
N THR A 81 5.78 6.76 1.42
CA THR A 81 4.43 6.22 1.21
C THR A 81 3.81 5.77 2.53
N CYS A 82 4.57 5.10 3.39
CA CYS A 82 4.11 4.71 4.73
C CYS A 82 3.66 5.91 5.54
N ARG A 83 4.44 7.00 5.53
CA ARG A 83 4.08 8.25 6.21
C ARG A 83 2.82 8.89 5.64
N ALA A 84 2.63 8.84 4.32
CA ALA A 84 1.44 9.35 3.66
C ALA A 84 0.18 8.53 4.01
N LEU A 85 0.29 7.20 4.04
CA LEU A 85 -0.78 6.30 4.49
C LEU A 85 -1.17 6.56 5.95
N ALA A 86 -0.18 6.63 6.84
CA ALA A 86 -0.39 6.86 8.26
C ALA A 86 -1.12 8.17 8.56
N LYS A 87 -0.73 9.26 7.88
CA LYS A 87 -1.40 10.56 8.01
C LYS A 87 -2.87 10.50 7.54
N LYS A 88 -3.17 9.75 6.49
CA LYS A 88 -4.54 9.60 5.97
C LYS A 88 -5.46 8.80 6.90
N LEU A 89 -4.90 7.88 7.69
CA LEU A 89 -5.65 7.16 8.73
C LEU A 89 -6.10 8.08 9.88
N GLY A 90 -5.57 9.32 9.96
CA GLY A 90 -6.20 10.43 10.67
C GLY A 90 -6.46 10.19 12.16
N GLY A 91 -5.62 9.36 12.80
CA GLY A 91 -5.74 9.00 14.21
C GLY A 91 -6.98 8.19 14.60
N ARG A 92 -7.79 7.78 13.63
CA ARG A 92 -8.93 6.88 13.82
C ARG A 92 -8.82 5.74 12.82
N PRO A 93 -7.84 4.83 12.99
CA PRO A 93 -7.78 3.63 12.17
C PRO A 93 -9.09 2.84 12.31
N PRO A 94 -9.61 2.25 11.21
CA PRO A 94 -10.78 1.38 11.26
C PRO A 94 -10.63 0.24 12.26
N ASP A 95 -11.75 -0.30 12.73
CA ASP A 95 -11.72 -1.27 13.81
C ASP A 95 -11.10 -2.63 13.45
N ASN A 96 -11.06 -2.91 12.16
CA ASN A 96 -10.43 -4.07 11.54
C ASN A 96 -9.00 -3.78 11.04
N LEU A 97 -8.39 -2.64 11.39
CA LEU A 97 -7.02 -2.32 11.02
C LEU A 97 -6.10 -2.42 12.24
N TRP A 98 -4.99 -3.13 12.08
CA TRP A 98 -3.86 -3.12 13.01
C TRP A 98 -2.61 -2.65 12.30
N VAL A 99 -1.87 -1.70 12.90
CA VAL A 99 -0.64 -1.16 12.28
C VAL A 99 0.58 -1.77 12.94
N VAL A 100 1.49 -2.31 12.14
CA VAL A 100 2.81 -2.77 12.58
C VAL A 100 3.85 -1.83 12.00
N LEU A 101 4.58 -1.13 12.86
CA LEU A 101 5.69 -0.29 12.45
C LEU A 101 6.99 -1.07 12.57
N VAL A 102 7.62 -1.35 11.43
CA VAL A 102 8.95 -1.98 11.33
C VAL A 102 10.00 -0.89 11.55
N GLU A 103 10.52 -0.83 12.77
CA GLU A 103 11.48 0.18 13.23
C GLU A 103 12.28 -0.40 14.39
N GLY A 104 13.62 -0.32 14.32
CA GLY A 104 14.51 -0.87 15.36
C GLY A 104 14.69 0.03 16.58
N ASP A 105 14.09 1.23 16.57
CA ASP A 105 14.25 2.27 17.59
C ASP A 105 12.90 2.70 18.17
N ALA A 106 12.68 2.38 19.45
CA ALA A 106 11.44 2.66 20.16
C ALA A 106 11.11 4.14 20.29
N GLU A 107 12.12 5.01 20.38
CA GLU A 107 11.94 6.46 20.49
C GLU A 107 11.51 7.02 19.12
N ARG A 108 12.20 6.62 18.05
CA ARG A 108 11.82 6.99 16.67
C ARG A 108 10.42 6.51 16.32
N ALA A 109 10.06 5.30 16.75
CA ALA A 109 8.72 4.77 16.58
C ALA A 109 7.65 5.59 17.34
N ALA A 110 7.97 6.04 18.55
CA ALA A 110 7.10 6.87 19.36
C ALA A 110 6.77 8.20 18.65
N ASP A 111 7.82 8.89 18.21
CA ASP A 111 7.71 10.17 17.51
C ASP A 111 6.95 10.02 16.19
N TRP A 112 7.20 8.93 15.47
CA TRP A 112 6.52 8.66 14.21
C TRP A 112 5.01 8.46 14.41
N PHE A 113 4.59 7.68 15.41
CA PHE A 113 3.16 7.51 15.71
C PHE A 113 2.51 8.81 16.18
N ALA A 114 3.20 9.59 17.02
CA ALA A 114 2.73 10.90 17.45
C ALA A 114 2.53 11.86 16.26
N ALA A 115 3.50 11.91 15.34
CA ALA A 115 3.43 12.73 14.14
C ALA A 115 2.35 12.27 13.14
N ALA A 116 2.07 10.97 13.09
CA ALA A 116 0.98 10.41 12.29
C ALA A 116 -0.41 10.55 12.96
N GLY A 117 -0.44 10.86 14.26
CA GLY A 117 -1.65 10.91 15.06
C GLY A 117 -2.26 9.54 15.37
N LEU A 118 -1.54 8.44 15.13
CA LEU A 118 -2.07 7.08 15.26
C LEU A 118 -2.09 6.61 16.73
N PRO A 119 -3.20 6.02 17.21
CA PRO A 119 -3.29 5.53 18.58
C PRO A 119 -2.47 4.25 18.77
N ARG A 120 -1.70 4.19 19.85
CA ARG A 120 -0.91 2.99 20.23
C ARG A 120 -1.76 1.77 20.56
N THR A 121 -3.05 1.95 20.86
CA THR A 121 -3.98 0.84 21.12
C THR A 121 -4.34 0.04 19.87
N ARG A 122 -4.00 0.55 18.68
CA ARG A 122 -4.24 -0.09 17.37
C ARG A 122 -2.95 -0.32 16.60
N ALA A 123 -1.81 -0.31 17.30
CA ALA A 123 -0.53 -0.43 16.67
C ALA A 123 0.50 -1.17 17.54
N THR A 124 1.45 -1.82 16.88
CA THR A 124 2.61 -2.47 17.49
C THR A 124 3.87 -1.97 16.80
N VAL A 125 4.97 -1.88 17.54
CA VAL A 125 6.30 -1.64 16.97
C VAL A 125 7.02 -2.98 16.91
N ASP A 126 7.53 -3.32 15.74
CA ASP A 126 8.40 -4.47 15.53
C ASP A 126 9.86 -4.04 15.69
N LEU A 127 10.32 -4.00 16.95
CA LEU A 127 11.67 -3.54 17.31
C LEU A 127 12.76 -4.51 16.86
N ASP A 128 12.47 -5.81 16.95
CA ASP A 128 13.45 -6.87 16.69
C ASP A 128 13.31 -7.47 15.29
N GLY A 129 12.41 -6.94 14.44
CA GLY A 129 12.10 -7.48 13.13
C GLY A 129 11.32 -8.82 13.16
N ARG A 130 11.01 -9.35 14.35
CA ARG A 130 10.39 -10.68 14.51
C ARG A 130 9.05 -10.81 13.78
N ILE A 131 8.22 -9.75 13.78
CA ILE A 131 6.88 -9.79 13.18
C ILE A 131 7.01 -9.74 11.65
N SER A 132 7.85 -8.85 11.12
CA SER A 132 8.10 -8.70 9.69
C SER A 132 8.84 -9.90 9.09
N ASP A 133 9.83 -10.45 9.80
CA ASP A 133 10.56 -11.65 9.41
C ASP A 133 9.65 -12.89 9.34
N ALA A 134 8.59 -12.95 10.16
CA ALA A 134 7.64 -14.05 10.10
C ALA A 134 6.94 -14.16 8.74
N PHE A 135 6.79 -13.04 8.02
CA PHE A 135 6.26 -12.98 6.66
C PHE A 135 7.33 -12.99 5.57
N GLY A 136 8.61 -13.01 5.94
CA GLY A 136 9.70 -12.75 4.99
C GLY A 136 9.55 -11.39 4.32
N LEU A 137 9.06 -10.39 5.06
CA LEU A 137 8.70 -9.10 4.50
C LEU A 137 9.94 -8.23 4.26
N ASP A 138 10.27 -8.00 3.01
CA ASP A 138 11.38 -7.14 2.56
C ASP A 138 10.90 -5.77 2.03
N VAL A 139 9.60 -5.63 1.72
CA VAL A 139 9.01 -4.42 1.14
C VAL A 139 7.93 -3.84 2.05
N THR A 140 7.98 -2.53 2.27
CA THR A 140 6.90 -1.76 2.92
C THR A 140 6.50 -0.56 2.04
N PRO A 141 5.22 -0.14 2.04
CA PRO A 141 4.10 -0.66 2.82
C PRO A 141 3.52 -1.98 2.28
N ALA A 142 3.10 -2.86 3.19
CA ALA A 142 2.41 -4.10 2.86
C ALA A 142 1.26 -4.36 3.83
N ALA A 143 0.23 -5.07 3.38
CA ALA A 143 -0.87 -5.49 4.22
C ALA A 143 -1.18 -6.96 4.07
N PHE A 144 -1.57 -7.57 5.19
CA PHE A 144 -2.02 -8.94 5.27
C PHE A 144 -3.46 -8.97 5.77
N VAL A 145 -4.31 -9.69 5.05
CA VAL A 145 -5.71 -9.89 5.40
C VAL A 145 -5.84 -11.20 6.15
N TYR A 146 -6.50 -11.13 7.30
CA TYR A 146 -6.78 -12.23 8.20
C TYR A 146 -8.28 -12.48 8.30
N ARG A 147 -8.62 -13.75 8.47
CA ARG A 147 -9.96 -14.20 8.83
C ARG A 147 -9.84 -15.30 9.87
N ARG A 148 -10.38 -15.04 11.07
CA ARG A 148 -10.41 -16.01 12.18
C ARG A 148 -9.01 -16.59 12.49
N GLY A 149 -8.00 -15.73 12.47
CA GLY A 149 -6.62 -16.09 12.81
C GLY A 149 -5.82 -16.67 11.64
N GLU A 150 -6.43 -16.88 10.48
CA GLU A 150 -5.75 -17.37 9.29
C GLU A 150 -5.45 -16.24 8.31
N VAL A 151 -4.25 -16.23 7.74
CA VAL A 151 -3.86 -15.27 6.69
C VAL A 151 -4.46 -15.73 5.37
N LEU A 152 -5.29 -14.88 4.75
CA LEU A 152 -5.90 -15.15 3.45
C LEU A 152 -5.10 -14.56 2.28
N LEU A 153 -4.52 -13.36 2.48
CA LEU A 153 -3.88 -12.59 1.42
C LEU A 153 -2.76 -11.72 2.01
N GLY A 154 -1.66 -11.59 1.29
CA GLY A 154 -0.62 -10.60 1.54
C GLY A 154 -0.34 -9.81 0.26
N GLN A 155 -0.26 -8.48 0.34
CA GLN A 155 0.07 -7.64 -0.81
C GLN A 155 0.72 -6.31 -0.41
N THR A 156 1.47 -5.70 -1.32
CA THR A 156 1.97 -4.32 -1.15
C THR A 156 0.84 -3.29 -1.26
N ILE A 157 1.01 -2.14 -0.61
CA ILE A 157 -0.02 -1.09 -0.52
C ILE A 157 0.54 0.26 -0.97
N PRO A 158 0.78 0.46 -2.28
CA PRO A 158 1.33 1.73 -2.77
C PRO A 158 0.38 2.93 -2.54
N SER A 159 -0.92 2.71 -2.31
CA SER A 159 -1.88 3.80 -2.13
C SER A 159 -2.97 3.55 -1.08
N PHE A 160 -3.52 4.63 -0.53
CA PHE A 160 -4.63 4.56 0.43
C PHE A 160 -5.89 3.94 -0.19
N ARG A 161 -6.12 4.12 -1.49
CA ARG A 161 -7.27 3.54 -2.19
C ARG A 161 -7.27 2.01 -2.10
N GLN A 162 -6.09 1.39 -2.18
CA GLN A 162 -5.97 -0.05 -2.05
C GLN A 162 -6.13 -0.52 -0.62
N LEU A 163 -5.57 0.22 0.33
CA LEU A 163 -5.82 -0.05 1.74
C LEU A 163 -7.33 -0.03 2.02
N ASP A 164 -8.03 1.00 1.55
CA ASP A 164 -9.48 1.17 1.70
C ASP A 164 -10.28 0.01 1.08
N SER A 165 -9.84 -0.50 -0.08
CA SER A 165 -10.44 -1.71 -0.65
C SER A 165 -10.27 -2.93 0.25
N LEU A 166 -9.10 -3.16 0.86
CA LEU A 166 -8.90 -4.29 1.77
C LEU A 166 -9.68 -4.16 3.08
N LEU A 167 -9.91 -2.92 3.53
CA LEU A 167 -10.67 -2.64 4.74
C LEU A 167 -12.15 -2.95 4.58
N SER A 168 -12.68 -2.87 3.35
CA SER A 168 -14.06 -3.24 3.03
C SER A 168 -14.19 -4.77 3.00
N SER A 169 -15.00 -5.34 3.91
CA SER A 169 -15.16 -6.81 4.06
C SER A 169 -15.68 -7.53 2.79
N ASP A 170 -16.23 -6.77 1.84
CA ASP A 170 -16.74 -7.27 0.55
C ASP A 170 -15.64 -7.48 -0.50
N ALA A 171 -14.39 -7.08 -0.23
CA ALA A 171 -13.31 -7.09 -1.21
C ALA A 171 -12.56 -8.42 -1.32
N VAL A 172 -12.84 -9.41 -0.47
CA VAL A 172 -12.30 -10.77 -0.65
C VAL A 172 -13.15 -11.48 -1.71
N PRO A 173 -12.63 -11.78 -2.91
CA PRO A 173 -13.39 -12.45 -3.95
C PRO A 173 -13.94 -13.78 -3.42
N PRO A 174 -15.21 -14.12 -3.71
CA PRO A 174 -15.78 -15.40 -3.28
C PRO A 174 -15.02 -16.62 -3.82
N SER A 175 -14.17 -16.45 -4.83
CA SER A 175 -13.27 -17.48 -5.39
C SER A 175 -12.04 -17.80 -4.53
N LEU A 176 -11.76 -17.01 -3.49
CA LEU A 176 -10.71 -17.29 -2.48
C LEU A 176 -11.32 -17.77 -1.16
N LEU A 177 -12.62 -18.07 -1.13
CA LEU A 177 -13.29 -18.73 -0.03
C LEU A 177 -13.17 -20.26 -0.23
N PRO A 178 -12.77 -21.03 0.80
CA PRO A 178 -12.83 -22.49 0.75
C PRO A 178 -14.27 -23.02 0.66
#